data_AF-A0A8K0JWD7-F1
#
_entry.id   AF-A0A8K0JWD7-F1
#
_cell.length_a   1.000
_cell.length_b   1.000
_cell.length_c   1.000
_cell.angle_alpha   90.00
_cell.angle_beta   90.00
_cell.angle_gamma   90.00
#
_symmetry.space_group_name_H-M   'P 1'
#
loop_
_entity.id
_entity.type
_entity.pdbx_description
1 polymer ?
#
loop_
_entity_poly.entity_id
_entity_poly.type
_entity_poly.pdbx_seq_one_letter_code
_entity_poly.pdbx_strand_id
1 'polypeptide(L)'
;MPRIIWRSDYFILIIIREVHFNEKMINELAGDYSEYIKQNITVELGPLEETIEDMLTRLEEFETLVQEDGGKCIGKTIPEIDAANKGLLSLFEKIDSLEVFVARVKHDLDVVESHLDAAEAEAGTEGTLKNILKPLLFMKSDMTSSAKKVKSPVYEAHDIFKTDQFFHPQDDQNQKESS
;
A
#
# COMPACT_ATOMS: atom_id res chain seq x y z
N MET A 1 92.83 -45.78 -28.00
CA MET A 1 91.68 -45.21 -27.24
C MET A 1 92.08 -45.14 -25.77
N PRO A 2 92.11 -43.96 -25.12
CA PRO A 2 92.43 -43.89 -23.71
C PRO A 2 91.20 -44.32 -22.88
N ARG A 3 91.38 -45.32 -22.02
CA ARG A 3 90.39 -45.73 -21.03
C ARG A 3 90.46 -44.76 -19.85
N ILE A 4 89.37 -44.03 -19.62
CA ILE A 4 89.23 -43.16 -18.46
C ILE A 4 89.05 -44.06 -17.23
N ILE A 5 90.11 -44.18 -16.43
CA ILE A 5 90.09 -44.89 -15.15
C ILE A 5 89.61 -43.90 -14.10
N TRP A 6 88.30 -43.81 -13.90
CA TRP A 6 87.75 -43.11 -12.74
C TRP A 6 88.15 -43.90 -11.49
N ARG A 7 89.06 -43.34 -10.68
CA ARG A 7 89.34 -43.89 -9.35
C ARG A 7 88.02 -43.88 -8.56
N SER A 8 87.62 -45.05 -8.05
CA SER A 8 86.38 -45.31 -7.29
C SER A 8 86.06 -44.22 -6.26
N ASP A 9 87.09 -43.69 -5.60
CA ASP A 9 86.97 -42.68 -4.54
C ASP A 9 86.42 -41.34 -5.05
N TYR A 10 86.74 -40.95 -6.29
CA TYR A 10 86.23 -39.70 -6.87
C TYR A 10 84.78 -39.84 -7.35
N PHE A 11 84.37 -41.03 -7.78
CA PHE A 11 83.00 -41.28 -8.23
C PHE A 11 82.01 -41.20 -7.06
N ILE A 12 82.39 -41.75 -5.90
CA ILE A 12 81.60 -41.68 -4.66
C ILE A 12 81.46 -40.23 -4.18
N LEU A 13 82.54 -39.44 -4.21
CA LEU A 13 82.51 -38.03 -3.81
C LEU A 13 81.62 -37.18 -4.74
N ILE A 14 81.58 -37.48 -6.03
CA ILE A 14 80.69 -36.79 -6.98
C ILE A 14 79.22 -37.10 -6.68
N ILE A 15 78.88 -38.37 -6.44
CA ILE A 15 77.50 -38.78 -6.11
C ILE A 15 77.04 -38.16 -4.79
N ILE A 16 77.88 -38.17 -3.74
CA ILE A 16 77.54 -37.56 -2.45
C ILE A 16 77.31 -36.04 -2.61
N ARG A 17 78.15 -35.37 -3.38
CA ARG A 17 78.01 -33.92 -3.66
C ARG A 17 76.72 -33.62 -4.43
N GLU A 18 76.37 -34.44 -5.42
CA GLU A 18 75.15 -34.29 -6.22
C GLU A 18 73.87 -34.54 -5.39
N VAL A 19 73.90 -35.56 -4.53
CA VAL A 19 72.79 -35.87 -3.63
C VAL A 19 72.58 -34.75 -2.61
N HIS A 20 73.64 -34.24 -1.99
CA HIS A 20 73.54 -33.16 -1.02
C HIS A 20 73.12 -31.82 -1.67
N PHE A 21 73.53 -31.58 -2.92
CA PHE A 21 73.08 -30.43 -3.70
C PHE A 21 71.59 -30.52 -4.03
N ASN A 22 71.08 -31.69 -4.42
CA ASN A 22 69.66 -31.91 -4.68
C ASN A 22 68.80 -31.78 -3.41
N GLU A 23 69.24 -32.30 -2.27
CA GLU A 23 68.52 -32.17 -1.00
C GLU A 23 68.38 -30.70 -0.57
N LYS A 24 69.43 -29.90 -0.77
CA LYS A 24 69.37 -28.46 -0.50
C LYS A 24 68.39 -27.75 -1.45
N MET A 25 68.45 -28.05 -2.74
CA MET A 25 67.56 -27.45 -3.75
C MET A 25 66.09 -27.81 -3.52
N ILE A 26 65.80 -29.05 -3.12
CA ILE A 26 64.43 -29.50 -2.81
C ILE A 26 63.90 -28.80 -1.56
N ASN A 27 64.73 -28.62 -0.52
CA ASN A 27 64.32 -27.91 0.68
C ASN A 27 64.13 -26.41 0.45
N GLU A 28 64.97 -25.76 -0.35
CA GLU A 28 64.76 -24.36 -0.78
C GLU A 28 63.44 -24.25 -1.56
N LEU A 29 63.22 -25.11 -2.55
CA LEU A 29 61.99 -25.08 -3.35
C LEU A 29 60.73 -25.35 -2.52
N ALA A 30 60.78 -26.31 -1.60
CA ALA A 30 59.69 -26.59 -0.67
C ALA A 30 59.44 -25.42 0.30
N GLY A 31 60.52 -24.76 0.73
CA GLY A 31 60.46 -23.53 1.52
C GLY A 31 59.72 -22.42 0.78
N ASP A 32 60.19 -22.09 -0.43
CA ASP A 32 59.64 -21.05 -1.29
C ASP A 32 58.14 -21.28 -1.59
N TYR A 33 57.76 -22.52 -1.91
CA TYR A 33 56.35 -22.87 -2.13
C TYR A 33 55.50 -22.74 -0.86
N SER A 34 56.03 -23.16 0.29
CA SER A 34 55.30 -23.06 1.56
C SER A 34 55.09 -21.60 1.97
N GLU A 35 56.05 -20.73 1.68
CA GLU A 35 56.00 -19.30 1.97
C GLU A 35 55.05 -18.59 1.00
N TYR A 36 55.11 -18.92 -0.30
CA TYR A 36 54.20 -18.40 -1.32
C TYR A 36 52.73 -18.72 -1.01
N ILE A 37 52.43 -19.95 -0.58
CA ILE A 37 51.07 -20.36 -0.22
C ILE A 37 50.59 -19.60 1.02
N LYS A 38 51.42 -19.52 2.06
CA LYS A 38 51.06 -18.77 3.27
C LYS A 38 50.79 -17.30 2.95
N GLN A 39 51.68 -16.68 2.18
CA GLN A 39 51.55 -15.28 1.80
C GLN A 39 50.29 -15.03 0.95
N ASN A 40 50.02 -15.86 -0.06
CA ASN A 40 48.80 -15.73 -0.86
C ASN A 40 47.53 -15.88 -0.02
N ILE A 41 47.49 -16.89 0.85
CA ILE A 41 46.33 -17.10 1.72
C ILE A 41 46.13 -15.88 2.63
N THR A 42 47.19 -15.35 3.25
CA THR A 42 47.05 -14.16 4.12
C THR A 42 46.66 -12.89 3.35
N VAL A 43 47.10 -12.75 2.10
CA VAL A 43 46.78 -11.58 1.25
C VAL A 43 45.32 -11.62 0.80
N GLU A 44 44.77 -12.80 0.51
CA GLU A 44 43.39 -12.95 0.05
C GLU A 44 42.39 -13.08 1.20
N LEU A 45 42.79 -13.66 2.34
CA LEU A 45 41.90 -13.93 3.46
C LEU A 45 41.54 -12.67 4.24
N GLY A 46 42.50 -11.75 4.46
CA GLY A 46 42.24 -10.51 5.20
C GLY A 46 41.14 -9.64 4.58
N PRO A 47 41.21 -9.30 3.28
CA PRO A 47 40.16 -8.53 2.60
C PRO A 47 38.81 -9.26 2.57
N LEU A 48 38.82 -10.60 2.51
CA LEU A 48 37.60 -11.40 2.58
C LEU A 48 36.96 -11.32 3.98
N GLU A 49 37.75 -11.43 5.04
CA GLU A 49 37.28 -11.26 6.42
C GLU A 49 36.70 -9.86 6.64
N GLU A 50 37.38 -8.81 6.17
CA GLU A 50 36.88 -7.43 6.23
C GLU A 50 35.56 -7.25 5.47
N THR A 51 35.44 -7.87 4.29
CA THR A 51 34.18 -7.85 3.51
C THR A 51 33.05 -8.56 4.25
N ILE A 52 33.33 -9.69 4.90
CA ILE A 52 32.35 -10.43 5.69
C ILE A 52 31.88 -9.58 6.88
N GLU A 53 32.80 -8.93 7.61
CA GLU A 53 32.45 -8.06 8.73
C GLU A 53 31.62 -6.84 8.29
N ASP A 54 31.96 -6.20 7.15
CA ASP A 54 31.14 -5.12 6.57
C ASP A 54 29.74 -5.62 6.22
N MET A 55 29.64 -6.78 5.57
CA MET A 55 28.35 -7.37 5.20
C MET A 55 27.49 -7.72 6.42
N LEU A 56 28.10 -8.26 7.49
CA LEU A 56 27.40 -8.57 8.74
C LEU A 56 26.88 -7.29 9.42
N THR A 57 27.72 -6.26 9.47
CA THR A 57 27.33 -4.95 10.02
C THR A 57 26.14 -4.36 9.25
N ARG A 58 26.22 -4.38 7.91
CA ARG A 58 25.12 -3.87 7.06
C ARG A 58 23.84 -4.70 7.17
N LEU A 59 23.94 -6.00 7.44
CA LEU A 59 22.77 -6.85 7.69
C LEU A 59 22.10 -6.51 9.01
N GLU A 60 22.88 -6.25 10.07
CA GLU A 60 22.35 -5.80 11.36
C GLU A 60 21.63 -4.45 11.22
N GLU A 61 22.24 -3.50 10.52
CA GLU A 61 21.61 -2.21 10.21
C GLU A 61 20.32 -2.40 9.39
N PHE A 62 20.32 -3.27 8.37
CA PHE A 62 19.13 -3.55 7.58
C PHE A 62 18.01 -4.18 8.41
N GLU A 63 18.33 -5.08 9.34
CA GLU A 63 17.35 -5.66 10.25
C GLU A 63 16.68 -4.58 11.11
N THR A 64 17.44 -3.61 11.63
CA THR A 64 16.86 -2.51 12.41
C THR A 64 15.88 -1.67 11.58
N LEU A 65 16.22 -1.37 10.32
CA LEU A 65 15.33 -0.64 9.40
C LEU A 65 14.05 -1.41 9.11
N VAL A 66 14.14 -2.71 8.85
CA VAL A 66 12.98 -3.55 8.56
C VAL A 66 12.07 -3.69 9.78
N GLN A 67 12.64 -3.87 10.97
CA GLN A 67 11.84 -3.99 12.19
C GLN A 67 11.18 -2.67 12.59
N GLU A 68 11.92 -1.57 12.58
CA GLU A 68 11.37 -0.29 13.03
C GLU A 68 10.37 0.32 12.05
N ASP A 69 10.67 0.33 10.75
CA ASP A 69 9.80 0.98 9.76
C ASP A 69 8.80 0.00 9.16
N GLY A 70 9.23 -1.23 8.86
CA GLY A 70 8.35 -2.28 8.34
C GLY A 70 7.32 -2.72 9.38
N GLY A 71 7.74 -2.91 10.64
CA GLY A 71 6.85 -3.28 11.74
C GLY A 71 5.78 -2.23 12.03
N LYS A 72 6.15 -0.94 12.06
CA LYS A 72 5.18 0.17 12.24
C LYS A 72 4.23 0.29 11.05
N CYS A 73 4.74 0.17 9.82
CA CYS A 73 3.92 0.27 8.62
C CYS A 73 2.86 -0.83 8.58
N ILE A 74 3.27 -2.09 8.78
CA ILE A 74 2.38 -3.26 8.71
C ILE A 74 1.44 -3.32 9.92
N GLY A 75 1.96 -3.08 11.12
CA GLY A 75 1.20 -3.24 12.36
C GLY A 75 0.26 -2.10 12.68
N LYS A 76 0.53 -0.88 12.18
CA LYS A 76 -0.23 0.32 12.56
C LYS A 76 -0.71 1.11 11.35
N THR A 77 0.19 1.55 10.48
CA THR A 77 -0.15 2.49 9.40
C THR A 77 -1.13 1.89 8.40
N ILE A 78 -0.91 0.66 7.93
CA ILE A 78 -1.80 -0.01 6.97
C ILE A 78 -3.20 -0.24 7.57
N PRO A 79 -3.34 -0.80 8.79
CA PRO A 79 -4.63 -0.92 9.46
C PRO A 79 -5.36 0.42 9.66
N GLU A 80 -4.65 1.49 10.03
CA GLU A 80 -5.24 2.82 10.21
C GLU A 80 -5.77 3.39 8.89
N ILE A 81 -5.03 3.22 7.79
CA ILE A 81 -5.47 3.63 6.45
C ILE A 81 -6.70 2.82 6.02
N ASP A 82 -6.72 1.52 6.25
CA ASP A 82 -7.87 0.66 5.93
C ASP A 82 -9.12 1.07 6.73
N ALA A 83 -8.96 1.35 8.02
CA ALA A 83 -10.05 1.85 8.86
C ALA A 83 -10.58 3.20 8.38
N ALA A 84 -9.69 4.13 8.03
CA ALA A 84 -10.06 5.42 7.46
C ALA A 84 -10.79 5.28 6.12
N ASN A 85 -10.32 4.37 5.25
CA ASN A 85 -10.95 4.07 3.98
C ASN A 85 -12.38 3.52 4.15
N LYS A 86 -12.57 2.57 5.07
CA LYS A 86 -13.90 2.06 5.42
C LYS A 86 -14.83 3.15 5.93
N GLY A 87 -14.33 4.04 6.79
CA GLY A 87 -15.09 5.21 7.27
C GLY A 87 -15.49 6.15 6.14
N LEU A 88 -14.58 6.38 5.19
CA LEU A 88 -14.83 7.23 4.02
C LEU A 88 -15.87 6.62 3.08
N LEU A 89 -15.79 5.31 2.81
CA LEU A 89 -16.79 4.60 2.02
C LEU A 89 -18.18 4.69 2.64
N SER A 90 -18.30 4.50 3.96
CA SER A 90 -19.57 4.69 4.67
C SER A 90 -20.11 6.11 4.55
N LEU A 91 -19.23 7.12 4.55
CA LEU A 91 -19.64 8.51 4.36
C LEU A 91 -20.16 8.74 2.93
N PHE A 92 -19.51 8.18 1.91
CA PHE A 92 -19.98 8.27 0.53
C PHE A 92 -21.36 7.63 0.37
N GLU A 93 -21.61 6.46 0.95
CA GLU A 93 -22.94 5.84 0.93
C GLU A 93 -24.03 6.72 1.57
N LYS A 94 -23.68 7.42 2.67
CA LYS A 94 -24.59 8.38 3.33
C LYS A 94 -24.86 9.59 2.45
N ILE A 95 -23.86 10.09 1.73
CA ILE A 95 -24.00 11.20 0.79
C ILE A 95 -24.90 10.79 -0.38
N ASP A 96 -24.67 9.62 -0.98
CA ASP A 96 -25.47 9.09 -2.09
C ASP A 96 -26.94 8.91 -1.65
N SER A 97 -27.16 8.35 -0.45
CA SER A 97 -28.51 8.19 0.12
C SER A 97 -29.20 9.53 0.33
N LEU A 98 -28.47 10.55 0.77
CA LEU A 98 -28.99 11.90 0.94
C LEU A 98 -29.31 12.56 -0.40
N GLU A 99 -28.49 12.36 -1.43
CA GLU A 99 -28.75 12.89 -2.77
C GLU A 99 -30.04 12.31 -3.35
N VAL A 100 -30.22 10.99 -3.25
CA VAL A 100 -31.46 10.31 -3.69
C VAL A 100 -32.66 10.81 -2.90
N PHE A 101 -32.53 10.98 -1.59
CA PHE A 101 -33.58 11.52 -0.74
C PHE A 101 -33.98 12.93 -1.17
N VAL A 102 -33.03 13.84 -1.33
CA VAL A 102 -33.29 15.23 -1.76
C VAL A 102 -33.96 15.26 -3.14
N ALA A 103 -33.54 14.41 -4.06
CA ALA A 103 -34.18 14.27 -5.37
C ALA A 103 -35.65 13.83 -5.24
N ARG A 104 -35.97 12.89 -4.34
CA ARG A 104 -37.35 12.47 -4.08
C ARG A 104 -38.17 13.58 -3.43
N VAL A 105 -37.63 14.29 -2.44
CA VAL A 105 -38.32 15.43 -1.79
C VAL A 105 -38.67 16.49 -2.83
N LYS A 106 -37.73 16.81 -3.72
CA LYS A 106 -37.95 17.76 -4.82
C LYS A 106 -39.11 17.31 -5.73
N HIS A 107 -39.10 16.05 -6.14
CA HIS A 107 -40.17 15.50 -6.97
C HIS A 107 -41.55 15.59 -6.30
N ASP A 108 -41.65 15.19 -5.03
CA ASP A 108 -42.92 15.22 -4.31
C ASP A 108 -43.43 16.66 -4.12
N LEU A 109 -42.52 17.61 -3.90
CA LEU A 109 -42.84 19.03 -3.81
C LEU A 109 -43.27 19.62 -5.15
N ASP A 110 -42.69 19.20 -6.28
CA ASP A 110 -43.12 19.59 -7.63
C ASP A 110 -44.56 19.11 -7.92
N VAL A 111 -44.92 17.89 -7.50
CA VAL A 111 -46.28 17.36 -7.65
C VAL A 111 -47.27 18.15 -6.80
N VAL A 112 -46.92 18.41 -5.52
CA VAL A 112 -47.78 19.20 -4.62
C VAL A 112 -47.97 20.63 -5.15
N GLU A 113 -46.92 21.26 -5.68
CA GLU A 113 -47.02 22.57 -6.33
C GLU A 113 -47.96 22.51 -7.54
N SER A 114 -47.86 21.48 -8.40
CA SER A 114 -48.78 21.33 -9.53
C SER A 114 -50.24 21.12 -9.12
N HIS A 115 -50.50 20.39 -8.02
CA HIS A 115 -51.85 20.23 -7.48
C HIS A 115 -52.39 21.55 -6.93
N LEU A 116 -51.52 22.36 -6.33
CA LEU A 116 -51.86 23.67 -5.82
C LEU A 116 -52.24 24.64 -6.95
N ASP A 117 -51.48 24.63 -8.04
CA ASP A 117 -51.77 25.42 -9.25
C ASP A 117 -53.16 25.10 -9.79
N ALA A 118 -53.51 23.81 -9.86
CA ALA A 118 -54.81 23.37 -10.32
C ALA A 118 -55.95 23.82 -9.38
N ALA A 119 -55.74 23.68 -8.06
CA ALA A 119 -56.73 24.06 -7.06
C ALA A 119 -56.94 25.59 -7.00
N GLU A 120 -55.87 26.39 -7.06
CA GLU A 120 -55.96 27.86 -7.08
C GLU A 120 -56.68 28.36 -8.35
N ALA A 121 -56.45 27.72 -9.50
CA ALA A 121 -57.12 28.05 -10.75
C ALA A 121 -58.63 27.74 -10.71
N GLU A 122 -59.04 26.68 -10.01
CA GLU A 122 -60.46 26.33 -9.81
C GLU A 122 -61.14 27.24 -8.77
N ALA A 123 -60.44 27.57 -7.68
CA ALA A 123 -60.96 28.41 -6.60
C ALA A 123 -60.95 29.92 -6.91
N GLY A 124 -60.22 30.35 -7.95
CA GLY A 124 -60.08 31.77 -8.31
C GLY A 124 -59.22 32.57 -7.34
N THR A 125 -58.42 31.90 -6.50
CA THR A 125 -57.58 32.51 -5.45
C THR A 125 -56.09 32.35 -5.78
N GLU A 126 -55.67 32.94 -6.90
CA GLU A 126 -54.30 32.82 -7.42
C GLU A 126 -53.26 33.31 -6.40
N GLY A 127 -52.32 32.43 -6.02
CA GLY A 127 -51.17 32.71 -5.18
C GLY A 127 -51.38 32.70 -3.66
N THR A 128 -52.60 32.54 -3.15
CA THR A 128 -52.84 32.59 -1.68
C THR A 128 -52.31 31.35 -0.97
N LEU A 129 -52.49 30.17 -1.56
CA LEU A 129 -52.05 28.91 -0.96
C LEU A 129 -50.55 28.70 -1.21
N LYS A 130 -50.04 29.11 -2.38
CA LYS A 130 -48.60 29.14 -2.66
C LYS A 130 -47.84 29.99 -1.64
N ASN A 131 -48.38 31.15 -1.26
CA ASN A 131 -47.76 32.04 -0.29
C ASN A 131 -47.49 31.39 1.07
N ILE A 132 -48.32 30.43 1.48
CA ILE A 132 -48.18 29.72 2.76
C ILE A 132 -47.05 28.68 2.68
N LEU A 133 -46.84 28.06 1.51
CA LEU A 133 -45.80 27.04 1.30
C LEU A 133 -44.47 27.61 0.82
N LYS A 134 -44.40 28.89 0.44
CA LYS A 134 -43.18 29.58 0.02
C LYS A 134 -41.92 29.22 0.85
N PRO A 135 -41.94 29.23 2.20
CA PRO A 135 -40.77 28.87 3.03
C PRO A 135 -40.15 27.50 2.71
N LEU A 136 -40.97 26.55 2.26
CA LEU A 136 -40.57 25.19 1.91
C LEU A 136 -40.16 25.08 0.43
N LEU A 137 -40.75 25.90 -0.44
CA LEU A 137 -40.48 25.94 -1.89
C LEU A 137 -39.16 26.66 -2.24
N PHE A 138 -38.55 27.44 -1.33
CA PHE A 138 -37.28 28.14 -1.57
C PHE A 138 -36.04 27.21 -1.66
N MET A 139 -36.20 25.89 -1.46
CA MET A 139 -35.15 24.90 -1.74
C MET A 139 -34.99 24.57 -3.24
N LYS A 140 -35.80 25.16 -4.11
CA LYS A 140 -35.82 24.90 -5.55
C LYS A 140 -34.68 25.66 -6.24
N SER A 141 -33.61 24.96 -6.63
CA SER A 141 -32.63 25.49 -7.59
C SER A 141 -33.30 25.59 -8.97
N ASP A 142 -33.16 26.74 -9.61
CA ASP A 142 -33.75 27.12 -10.90
C ASP A 142 -33.79 25.96 -11.92
N MET A 143 -34.99 25.47 -12.21
CA MET A 143 -35.24 24.76 -13.46
C MET A 143 -36.65 25.11 -13.93
N THR A 144 -36.70 25.71 -15.10
CA THR A 144 -37.88 26.28 -15.75
C THR A 144 -38.92 25.20 -16.07
N SER A 145 -40.13 25.31 -15.53
CA SER A 145 -41.25 24.45 -15.90
C SER A 145 -42.21 25.18 -16.85
N SER A 146 -42.35 24.61 -18.04
CA SER A 146 -43.30 25.02 -19.08
C SER A 146 -44.71 24.53 -18.70
N ALA A 147 -45.65 25.46 -18.54
CA ALA A 147 -47.02 25.17 -18.14
C ALA A 147 -47.79 24.44 -19.26
N LYS A 148 -48.21 23.19 -19.01
CA LYS A 148 -49.23 22.48 -19.79
C LYS A 148 -50.56 22.47 -19.02
N LYS A 149 -51.61 22.97 -19.68
CA LYS A 149 -52.97 23.09 -19.18
C LYS A 149 -53.63 21.69 -19.10
N VAL A 150 -53.92 21.19 -17.90
CA VAL A 150 -54.63 19.91 -17.67
C VAL A 150 -56.07 20.20 -17.20
N LYS A 151 -57.03 19.44 -17.75
CA LYS A 151 -58.46 19.50 -17.44
C LYS A 151 -58.72 18.88 -16.06
N SER A 152 -59.68 19.44 -15.31
CA SER A 152 -60.02 19.15 -13.91
C SER A 152 -59.92 17.67 -13.52
N PRO A 153 -58.97 17.27 -12.65
CA PRO A 153 -58.92 15.94 -12.09
C PRO A 153 -59.62 15.91 -10.72
N VAL A 154 -60.29 14.79 -10.43
CA VAL A 154 -60.65 14.39 -9.07
C VAL A 154 -59.36 14.32 -8.25
N TYR A 155 -59.31 14.97 -7.08
CA TYR A 155 -58.12 14.99 -6.24
C TYR A 155 -57.78 13.57 -5.74
N GLU A 156 -56.57 13.13 -6.03
CA GLU A 156 -55.96 11.91 -5.48
C GLU A 156 -54.75 12.32 -4.65
N ALA A 157 -54.67 11.84 -3.40
CA ALA A 157 -53.60 12.21 -2.48
C ALA A 157 -52.26 11.65 -2.97
N HIS A 158 -51.25 12.51 -3.11
CA HIS A 158 -49.90 12.10 -3.50
C HIS A 158 -49.20 11.36 -2.35
N ASP A 159 -48.55 10.24 -2.66
CA ASP A 159 -47.78 9.48 -1.68
C ASP A 159 -46.43 10.16 -1.41
N ILE A 160 -46.30 10.73 -0.20
CA ILE A 160 -45.14 11.49 0.23
C ILE A 160 -44.04 10.53 0.71
N PHE A 161 -42.79 10.86 0.39
CA PHE A 161 -41.62 10.14 0.88
C PHE A 161 -41.64 9.84 2.39
N LYS A 162 -41.04 8.70 2.76
CA LYS A 162 -40.77 8.32 4.16
C LYS A 162 -39.27 8.20 4.37
N THR A 163 -38.74 8.90 5.37
CA THR A 163 -37.30 8.94 5.68
C THR A 163 -36.71 7.54 5.94
N ASP A 164 -37.50 6.63 6.51
CA ASP A 164 -37.10 5.25 6.81
C ASP A 164 -36.75 4.42 5.55
N GLN A 165 -37.19 4.85 4.37
CA GLN A 165 -36.89 4.19 3.10
C GLN A 165 -35.52 4.60 2.52
N PHE A 166 -34.92 5.68 3.03
CA PHE A 166 -33.67 6.25 2.51
C PHE A 166 -32.53 6.18 3.53
N PHE A 167 -32.84 6.19 4.82
CA PHE A 167 -31.86 6.07 5.89
C PHE A 167 -32.19 4.85 6.73
N HIS A 168 -31.36 3.81 6.61
CA HIS A 168 -31.48 2.63 7.47
C HIS A 168 -30.81 2.93 8.83
N PRO A 169 -31.43 2.55 9.96
CA PRO A 169 -30.76 2.61 11.25
C PRO A 169 -29.45 1.83 11.16
N GLN A 170 -28.32 2.48 11.37
CA GLN A 170 -27.06 1.77 11.47
C GLN A 170 -27.06 1.00 12.79
N ASP A 171 -26.93 -0.31 12.72
CA ASP A 171 -26.57 -1.10 13.90
C ASP A 171 -25.15 -0.67 14.31
N ASP A 172 -25.07 0.19 15.33
CA ASP A 172 -23.84 0.48 16.07
C ASP A 172 -23.38 -0.77 16.85
N GLN A 173 -22.96 -1.80 16.13
CA GLN A 173 -22.27 -2.97 16.69
C GLN A 173 -20.77 -2.87 16.40
N ASN A 174 -20.08 -1.92 17.04
CA ASN A 174 -18.68 -2.15 17.41
C ASN A 174 -18.18 -1.20 18.51
N GLN A 175 -18.65 -1.40 19.74
CA GLN A 175 -17.97 -0.89 20.94
C GLN A 175 -18.42 -1.68 22.18
N LYS A 176 -18.01 -2.96 22.25
CA LYS A 176 -17.83 -3.74 23.49
C LYS A 176 -17.00 -4.98 23.15
N GLU A 177 -16.05 -5.31 24.05
CA GLU A 177 -15.01 -6.35 23.96
C GLU A 177 -13.74 -5.87 23.21
N SER A 178 -12.69 -5.39 23.88
CA SER A 178 -11.92 -6.14 24.87
C SER A 178 -11.51 -5.28 26.08
N SER A 179 -11.88 -5.77 27.27
CA SER A 179 -11.09 -5.63 28.50
C SER A 179 -10.08 -6.75 28.58
#